data_AF-A0A409YY18-F1
#
_entry.id   AF-A0A409YY18-F1
#
_cell.length_a   1.000
_cell.length_b   1.000
_cell.length_c   1.000
_cell.angle_alpha   90.00
_cell.angle_beta   90.00
_cell.angle_gamma   90.00
#
_symmetry.space_group_name_H-M   'P 1'
#
loop_
_entity.id
_entity.type
_entity.pdbx_description
1 polymer ?
#
loop_
_entity_poly.entity_id
_entity_poly.type
_entity_poly.pdbx_seq_one_letter_code
_entity_poly.pdbx_strand_id
1 'polypeptide(L)'
;MIQCLACEDWFHESCCNLRERPSSREGTPISPKKTILDQITEEDDDAASETSSYGLPPPLISGEEYECFICGSCVSQSAVLRRWAGTCGTLMVIRDSPADPWRRLNGIDVDDQHPIEVNDTQDTSKAGMKRPLSPSAIDEPDAKRVKPSHEADMDFTTCLAPPQHQAAQRVLSALDKKGCAPFLGSGDLFLKSGFRERWCRCKSCLTSLQDSPWLLEEEETYEPPEDPDSGLSLEELGMRALERLPRDKAINGIHAFNEMRDDLVKFLRPFAQEGKVVNESDVRGFFEVLKQAQQDKKDT
;
A
#
# COMPACT_ATOMS: atom_id res chain seq x y z
N MET A 1 -6.68 -1.69 4.38
CA MET A 1 -6.46 -2.76 3.35
C MET A 1 -5.06 -2.59 2.80
N ILE A 2 -4.43 -3.67 2.33
CA ILE A 2 -3.02 -3.68 1.92
C ILE A 2 -2.90 -4.40 0.57
N GLN A 3 -2.13 -3.86 -0.36
CA GLN A 3 -1.92 -4.45 -1.69
C GLN A 3 -0.68 -5.36 -1.70
N CYS A 4 -0.75 -6.49 -2.40
CA CYS A 4 0.39 -7.40 -2.61
C CYS A 4 1.26 -6.93 -3.77
N LEU A 5 2.56 -6.68 -3.52
CA LEU A 5 3.52 -6.27 -4.56
C LEU A 5 3.67 -7.31 -5.70
N ALA A 6 3.42 -8.59 -5.42
CA ALA A 6 3.71 -9.68 -6.34
C ALA A 6 2.54 -10.09 -7.25
N CYS A 7 1.30 -9.70 -6.90
CA CYS A 7 0.10 -10.05 -7.68
C CYS A 7 -0.95 -8.94 -7.73
N GLU A 8 -0.64 -7.76 -7.19
CA GLU A 8 -1.48 -6.55 -7.16
C GLU A 8 -2.86 -6.69 -6.47
N ASP A 9 -3.23 -7.88 -6.00
CA ASP A 9 -4.44 -8.15 -5.24
C ASP A 9 -4.48 -7.40 -3.89
N TRP A 10 -5.69 -7.06 -3.46
CA TRP A 10 -5.97 -6.34 -2.22
C TRP A 10 -6.41 -7.26 -1.08
N PHE A 11 -5.78 -7.08 0.08
CA PHE A 11 -5.99 -7.91 1.27
C PHE A 11 -6.51 -7.08 2.45
N HIS A 12 -7.35 -7.69 3.28
CA HIS A 12 -7.79 -7.11 4.54
C HIS A 12 -6.76 -7.41 5.63
N GLU A 13 -6.49 -6.45 6.51
CA GLU A 13 -5.54 -6.61 7.64
C GLU A 13 -5.92 -7.80 8.54
N SER A 14 -7.21 -8.04 8.75
CA SER A 14 -7.74 -9.19 9.49
C SER A 14 -7.59 -10.54 8.76
N CYS A 15 -7.43 -10.55 7.43
CA CYS A 15 -7.06 -11.75 6.68
C CYS A 15 -5.55 -12.04 6.76
N CYS A 16 -4.73 -11.01 6.95
CA CYS A 16 -3.28 -11.11 7.12
C CYS A 16 -2.86 -11.34 8.59
N ASN A 17 -3.82 -11.64 9.47
CA ASN A 17 -3.64 -11.82 10.92
C ASN A 17 -3.07 -10.59 11.67
N LEU A 18 -3.13 -9.39 11.07
CA LEU A 18 -2.67 -8.15 11.71
C LEU A 18 -3.63 -7.63 12.78
N ARG A 19 -4.92 -7.97 12.67
CA ARG A 19 -5.96 -7.64 13.64
C ARG A 19 -6.84 -8.84 13.88
N GLU A 20 -7.48 -8.90 15.05
CA GLU A 20 -8.60 -9.81 15.25
C GLU A 20 -9.71 -9.49 14.24
N ARG A 21 -10.33 -10.53 13.70
CA ARG A 21 -11.41 -10.37 12.73
C ARG A 21 -12.66 -9.90 13.47
N PRO A 22 -13.26 -8.74 13.12
CA PRO A 22 -14.55 -8.37 13.67
C PRO A 22 -15.55 -9.48 13.40
N SER A 23 -16.38 -9.84 14.38
CA SER A 23 -17.42 -10.84 14.15
C SER A 23 -18.35 -10.33 13.05
N SER A 24 -18.63 -11.13 12.02
CA SER A 24 -19.45 -10.74 10.87
C SER A 24 -20.94 -10.63 11.21
N ARG A 25 -21.28 -10.27 12.45
CA ARG A 25 -22.62 -10.32 13.03
C ARG A 25 -22.86 -9.27 14.11
N GLU A 26 -22.18 -8.13 14.03
CA GLU A 26 -22.73 -6.89 14.59
C GLU A 26 -23.50 -6.20 13.47
N GLY A 27 -24.80 -6.03 13.68
CA GLY A 27 -25.65 -5.31 12.71
C GLY A 27 -25.23 -3.85 12.65
N THR A 28 -25.54 -3.20 11.52
CA THR A 28 -25.25 -1.78 11.27
C THR A 28 -25.44 -0.94 12.53
N PRO A 29 -24.40 -0.25 13.04
CA PRO A 29 -24.53 0.55 14.24
C PRO A 29 -25.64 1.56 14.03
N ILE A 30 -26.65 1.53 14.91
CA ILE A 30 -27.77 2.47 14.86
C ILE A 30 -27.18 3.86 15.05
N SER A 31 -27.18 4.68 13.99
CA SER A 31 -26.74 6.07 14.07
C SER A 31 -27.47 6.74 15.25
N PRO A 32 -26.76 7.27 16.25
CA PRO A 32 -27.41 7.98 17.33
C PRO A 32 -28.15 9.16 16.71
N LYS A 33 -29.47 9.26 17.00
CA LYS A 33 -30.28 10.39 16.52
C LYS A 33 -29.63 11.68 17.02
N LYS A 34 -28.97 12.42 16.12
CA LYS A 34 -28.54 13.79 16.39
C LYS A 34 -29.79 14.61 16.66
N THR A 35 -30.01 14.96 17.92
CA THR A 35 -30.98 15.99 18.30
C THR A 35 -30.54 17.29 17.65
N ILE A 36 -31.45 17.92 16.90
CA ILE A 36 -31.20 19.20 16.23
C ILE A 36 -31.01 20.28 17.31
N LEU A 37 -29.81 20.87 17.36
CA LEU A 37 -29.66 22.31 17.62
C LEU A 37 -28.32 22.83 17.09
N ASP A 38 -28.43 23.70 16.08
CA ASP A 38 -27.55 24.80 15.68
C ASP A 38 -26.04 24.74 15.98
N GLN A 39 -25.26 24.50 14.92
CA GLN A 39 -24.22 25.47 14.53
C GLN A 39 -23.84 25.32 13.05
N ILE A 40 -23.71 26.46 12.37
CA ILE A 40 -23.27 26.56 10.97
C ILE A 40 -21.76 26.77 10.97
N THR A 41 -21.03 25.86 10.34
CA THR A 41 -19.69 26.11 9.78
C THR A 41 -19.62 25.36 8.46
N GLU A 42 -19.58 26.10 7.35
CA GLU A 42 -19.23 25.56 6.04
C GLU A 42 -17.71 25.43 5.98
N GLU A 43 -17.20 24.19 5.98
CA GLU A 43 -15.91 23.88 5.37
C GLU A 43 -16.11 22.61 4.51
N ASP A 44 -15.62 22.70 3.29
CA ASP A 44 -15.80 21.76 2.18
C ASP A 44 -14.61 20.79 2.17
N ASP A 45 -14.84 19.51 2.45
CA ASP A 45 -13.79 18.48 2.42
C ASP A 45 -14.35 17.06 2.20
N ASP A 46 -14.97 16.85 1.04
CA ASP A 46 -15.59 15.58 0.61
C ASP A 46 -14.54 14.51 0.18
N ALA A 47 -13.35 14.53 0.79
CA ALA A 47 -12.20 13.66 0.48
C ALA A 47 -11.71 12.78 1.65
N ALA A 48 -12.29 12.89 2.86
CA ALA A 48 -11.85 12.15 4.03
C ALA A 48 -12.46 10.73 4.15
N SER A 49 -11.84 9.73 3.51
CA SER A 49 -12.19 8.30 3.69
C SER A 49 -11.69 7.69 5.02
N GLU A 50 -11.68 8.48 6.09
CA GLU A 50 -11.11 8.17 7.42
C GLU A 50 -12.09 7.42 8.35
N THR A 51 -12.87 6.47 7.80
CA THR A 51 -13.95 5.77 8.54
C THR A 51 -13.63 4.30 8.89
N SER A 52 -12.46 3.77 8.52
CA SER A 52 -12.15 2.33 8.75
C SER A 52 -11.21 2.01 9.92
N SER A 53 -10.55 2.99 10.53
CA SER A 53 -9.52 2.79 11.57
C SER A 53 -9.90 3.32 12.96
N TYR A 54 -10.79 4.32 13.04
CA TYR A 54 -11.10 5.06 14.27
C TYR A 54 -11.74 4.16 15.34
N GLY A 55 -10.96 3.81 16.37
CA GLY A 55 -11.40 2.99 17.51
C GLY A 55 -11.06 1.50 17.45
N LEU A 56 -10.38 1.01 16.42
CA LEU A 56 -9.84 -0.36 16.40
C LEU A 56 -8.53 -0.45 17.20
N PRO A 57 -8.23 -1.59 17.88
CA PRO A 57 -6.92 -1.80 18.48
C PRO A 57 -5.82 -1.75 17.40
N PRO A 58 -4.60 -1.29 17.74
CA PRO A 58 -3.52 -1.15 16.78
C PRO A 58 -3.17 -2.50 16.15
N PRO A 59 -2.77 -2.52 14.86
CA PRO A 59 -2.38 -3.75 14.19
C PRO A 59 -1.07 -4.29 14.76
N LEU A 60 -0.86 -5.61 14.65
CA LEU A 60 0.34 -6.30 15.13
C LEU A 60 1.63 -5.88 14.38
N ILE A 61 1.47 -5.34 13.17
CA ILE A 61 2.49 -4.65 12.38
C ILE A 61 1.81 -3.38 11.82
N SER A 62 2.36 -2.21 12.12
CA SER A 62 1.88 -0.92 11.59
C SER A 62 2.25 -0.74 10.12
N GLY A 63 1.50 0.07 9.38
CA GLY A 63 1.83 0.47 8.01
C GLY A 63 3.19 1.19 7.89
N GLU A 64 3.68 1.77 8.98
CA GLU A 64 4.99 2.42 9.06
C GLU A 64 6.15 1.43 9.27
N GLU A 65 5.88 0.18 9.67
CA GLU A 65 6.92 -0.82 9.97
C GLU A 65 7.43 -1.56 8.71
N TYR A 66 6.79 -1.38 7.55
CA TYR A 66 7.15 -2.05 6.29
C TYR A 66 6.95 -1.14 5.07
N GLU A 67 7.73 -1.40 4.01
CA GLU A 67 7.63 -0.73 2.71
C GLU A 67 6.71 -1.51 1.76
N CYS A 68 6.77 -2.85 1.79
CA CYS A 68 6.04 -3.70 0.86
C CYS A 68 5.43 -4.94 1.53
N PHE A 69 4.26 -5.35 1.06
CA PHE A 69 3.56 -6.57 1.49
C PHE A 69 3.54 -7.60 0.37
N ILE A 70 3.73 -8.88 0.73
CA ILE A 70 3.61 -10.00 -0.21
C ILE A 70 2.77 -11.09 0.44
N CYS A 71 1.66 -11.47 -0.22
CA CYS A 71 0.73 -12.46 0.29
C CYS A 71 1.33 -13.88 0.28
N GLY A 72 0.87 -14.74 1.21
CA GLY A 72 1.37 -16.10 1.39
C GLY A 72 1.31 -16.97 0.13
N SER A 73 0.37 -16.70 -0.78
CA SER A 73 0.28 -17.36 -2.09
C SER A 73 1.53 -17.08 -2.94
N CYS A 74 1.92 -15.81 -3.11
CA CYS A 74 3.11 -15.43 -3.86
C CYS A 74 4.40 -15.83 -3.13
N VAL A 75 4.42 -15.72 -1.79
CA VAL A 75 5.55 -16.19 -0.96
C VAL A 75 5.80 -17.69 -1.18
N SER A 76 4.76 -18.53 -1.19
CA SER A 76 4.89 -19.97 -1.40
C SER A 76 5.45 -20.36 -2.77
N GLN A 77 5.31 -19.50 -3.77
CA GLN A 77 5.80 -19.73 -5.14
C GLN A 77 7.27 -19.30 -5.33
N SER A 78 7.76 -18.31 -4.57
CA SER A 78 9.13 -17.81 -4.71
C SER A 78 10.12 -18.47 -3.74
N ALA A 79 11.08 -19.23 -4.27
CA ALA A 79 12.14 -19.84 -3.46
C ALA A 79 13.01 -18.82 -2.71
N VAL A 80 13.12 -17.59 -3.23
CA VAL A 80 13.82 -16.47 -2.57
C VAL A 80 13.03 -16.02 -1.35
N LEU A 81 11.73 -15.68 -1.51
CA LEU A 81 10.90 -15.22 -0.41
C LEU A 81 10.79 -16.27 0.70
N ARG A 82 10.63 -17.55 0.36
CA ARG A 82 10.63 -18.64 1.35
C ARG A 82 11.94 -18.72 2.12
N ARG A 83 13.09 -18.40 1.52
CA ARG A 83 14.38 -18.40 2.23
C ARG A 83 14.52 -17.25 3.23
N TRP A 84 14.05 -16.07 2.85
CA TRP A 84 14.12 -14.83 3.64
C TRP A 84 12.94 -14.63 4.60
N ALA A 85 11.94 -15.51 4.55
CA ALA A 85 10.82 -15.50 5.49
C ALA A 85 11.31 -15.60 6.95
N GLY A 86 11.01 -14.57 7.76
CA GLY A 86 11.39 -14.51 9.17
C GLY A 86 12.86 -14.23 9.46
N THR A 87 13.65 -13.75 8.49
CA THR A 87 15.01 -13.24 8.72
C THR A 87 14.98 -11.74 9.07
N CYS A 88 16.13 -11.13 9.36
CA CYS A 88 16.20 -9.69 9.59
C CYS A 88 15.67 -8.89 8.38
N GLY A 89 15.00 -7.77 8.65
CA GLY A 89 14.33 -6.96 7.64
C GLY A 89 13.04 -7.57 7.06
N THR A 90 12.63 -8.78 7.45
CA THR A 90 11.43 -9.44 6.95
C THR A 90 10.53 -9.83 8.12
N LEU A 91 9.39 -9.14 8.24
CA LEU A 91 8.38 -9.41 9.26
C LEU A 91 7.40 -10.48 8.76
N MET A 92 6.93 -11.34 9.67
CA MET A 92 5.92 -12.35 9.41
C MET A 92 5.01 -12.50 10.64
N VAL A 93 3.70 -12.69 10.47
CA VAL A 93 2.78 -12.98 11.58
C VAL A 93 2.62 -14.49 11.74
N ILE A 94 2.91 -15.00 12.94
CA ILE A 94 2.87 -16.43 13.26
C ILE A 94 2.29 -16.71 14.64
N ARG A 95 1.97 -17.98 14.91
CA ARG A 95 1.76 -18.55 16.25
C ARG A 95 2.22 -20.00 16.31
N ASP A 96 2.55 -20.51 17.50
CA ASP A 96 3.09 -21.88 17.63
C ASP A 96 1.99 -22.95 17.69
N SER A 97 0.83 -22.61 18.25
CA SER A 97 -0.37 -23.46 18.25
C SER A 97 -1.66 -22.68 17.97
N PRO A 98 -2.79 -23.35 17.66
CA PRO A 98 -4.06 -22.68 17.41
C PRO A 98 -4.67 -21.92 18.61
N ALA A 99 -4.17 -22.18 19.83
CA ALA A 99 -4.63 -21.53 21.06
C ALA A 99 -3.77 -20.32 21.45
N ASP A 100 -2.57 -20.17 20.86
CA ASP A 100 -1.68 -19.06 21.17
C ASP A 100 -2.11 -17.77 20.45
N PRO A 101 -1.86 -16.60 21.05
CA PRO A 101 -2.04 -15.32 20.36
C PRO A 101 -1.08 -15.18 19.18
N TRP A 102 -1.47 -14.36 18.21
CA TRP A 102 -0.60 -13.97 17.10
C TRP A 102 0.60 -13.18 17.61
N ARG A 103 1.79 -13.49 17.09
CA ARG A 103 3.02 -12.72 17.33
C ARG A 103 3.73 -12.38 16.04
N ARG A 104 4.50 -11.30 16.09
CA ARG A 104 5.45 -10.92 15.04
C ARG A 104 6.74 -11.76 15.13
N LEU A 105 7.19 -12.24 13.98
CA LEU A 105 8.50 -12.83 13.76
C LEU A 105 9.33 -11.82 12.95
N ASN A 106 10.38 -11.28 13.55
CA ASN A 106 11.35 -10.36 12.95
C ASN A 106 12.72 -10.95 13.27
N GLY A 107 13.38 -11.62 12.31
CA GLY A 107 14.59 -12.39 12.59
C GLY A 107 15.63 -11.53 13.32
N ILE A 108 15.96 -11.91 14.56
CA ILE A 108 16.68 -11.06 15.50
C ILE A 108 18.07 -10.72 14.94
N ASP A 109 18.35 -9.42 14.81
CA ASP A 109 19.68 -8.91 14.49
C ASP A 109 20.66 -9.30 15.60
N VAL A 110 21.79 -9.92 15.23
CA VAL A 110 22.70 -10.61 16.17
C VAL A 110 23.62 -9.63 16.94
N ASP A 111 23.25 -8.34 17.02
CA ASP A 111 24.09 -7.27 17.58
C ASP A 111 23.57 -6.74 18.95
N ASP A 112 22.25 -6.81 19.20
CA ASP A 112 21.61 -6.27 20.41
C ASP A 112 21.44 -7.28 21.57
N GLN A 113 22.35 -8.26 21.68
CA GLN A 113 22.49 -9.09 22.89
C GLN A 113 23.96 -9.26 23.32
N HIS A 114 24.55 -8.16 23.79
CA HIS A 114 25.69 -8.21 24.69
C HIS A 114 25.24 -7.97 26.14
N PRO A 115 24.99 -9.03 26.94
CA PRO A 115 25.09 -8.90 28.39
C PRO A 115 26.55 -8.59 28.71
N ILE A 116 26.84 -7.38 29.18
CA ILE A 116 28.16 -7.06 29.71
C ILE A 116 28.30 -7.81 31.04
N GLU A 117 28.89 -9.01 30.97
CA GLU A 117 29.35 -9.73 32.16
C GLU A 117 30.55 -9.01 32.78
N VAL A 118 30.26 -7.97 33.56
CA VAL A 118 31.21 -7.37 34.51
C VAL A 118 31.52 -8.38 35.61
N ASN A 119 32.48 -9.26 35.32
CA ASN A 119 33.03 -10.17 36.31
C ASN A 119 34.01 -9.42 37.23
N ASP A 120 33.45 -8.81 38.27
CA ASP A 120 34.19 -8.04 39.28
C ASP A 120 34.94 -9.00 40.21
N THR A 121 36.17 -9.35 39.84
CA THR A 121 37.13 -10.05 40.72
C THR A 121 38.34 -9.16 40.94
N GLN A 122 38.29 -8.38 42.02
CA GLN A 122 39.41 -7.58 42.50
C GLN A 122 40.51 -8.50 43.03
N ASP A 123 41.74 -8.41 42.50
CA ASP A 123 42.88 -8.45 43.42
C ASP A 123 44.16 -7.75 42.92
N THR A 124 44.78 -7.05 43.88
CA THR A 124 46.14 -6.48 43.90
C THR A 124 46.61 -5.48 42.82
N SER A 125 46.92 -4.28 43.29
CA SER A 125 47.64 -3.22 42.57
C SER A 125 49.17 -3.29 42.75
N LYS A 126 49.92 -2.94 41.68
CA LYS A 126 51.30 -2.38 41.65
C LYS A 126 51.66 -2.08 40.18
N ALA A 127 51.52 -0.85 39.68
CA ALA A 127 52.47 0.28 39.81
C ALA A 127 53.82 0.05 39.09
N GLY A 128 54.19 0.85 38.08
CA GLY A 128 55.53 0.75 37.48
C GLY A 128 55.86 1.32 36.09
N MET A 129 55.34 2.48 35.69
CA MET A 129 56.03 3.54 34.89
C MET A 129 57.14 3.22 33.83
N LYS A 130 56.97 3.88 32.65
CA LYS A 130 57.97 4.44 31.69
C LYS A 130 58.47 3.60 30.49
N ARG A 131 58.12 4.09 29.30
CA ARG A 131 58.97 4.00 28.07
C ARG A 131 60.23 4.86 28.27
N PRO A 132 61.34 4.59 27.56
CA PRO A 132 61.67 5.50 26.45
C PRO A 132 62.40 4.89 25.22
N LEU A 133 62.18 5.55 24.08
CA LEU A 133 63.07 5.84 22.93
C LEU A 133 63.95 4.74 22.28
N SER A 134 63.74 4.56 20.96
CA SER A 134 64.74 4.15 19.95
C SER A 134 65.86 5.20 19.79
N PRO A 135 67.01 4.88 19.14
CA PRO A 135 67.19 5.40 17.75
C PRO A 135 68.14 4.62 16.80
N SER A 136 68.05 4.96 15.50
CA SER A 136 69.09 4.88 14.43
C SER A 136 69.62 3.49 13.97
N ALA A 137 69.46 3.02 12.70
CA ALA A 137 70.02 3.50 11.39
C ALA A 137 71.12 2.51 10.90
N ILE A 138 71.44 2.25 9.62
CA ILE A 138 70.99 2.65 8.24
C ILE A 138 71.48 1.58 7.24
N ASP A 139 70.81 1.35 6.10
CA ASP A 139 71.33 1.49 4.70
C ASP A 139 70.28 1.11 3.62
N GLU A 140 70.52 1.49 2.36
CA GLU A 140 69.65 1.37 1.15
C GLU A 140 70.39 0.61 -0.01
N PRO A 141 69.94 0.53 -1.31
CA PRO A 141 68.63 0.77 -1.97
C PRO A 141 68.17 -0.31 -3.03
N ASP A 142 66.98 -0.06 -3.61
CA ASP A 142 66.48 -0.35 -4.99
C ASP A 142 66.37 -1.79 -5.58
N ALA A 143 65.14 -2.18 -5.97
CA ALA A 143 64.81 -2.65 -7.33
C ALA A 143 63.30 -2.87 -7.58
N LYS A 144 62.64 -1.92 -8.27
CA LYS A 144 61.48 -2.06 -9.19
C LYS A 144 60.56 -3.32 -9.11
N ARG A 145 59.28 -3.16 -8.72
CA ARG A 145 58.16 -3.87 -9.41
C ARG A 145 56.77 -3.21 -9.31
N VAL A 146 56.30 -2.71 -10.46
CA VAL A 146 54.92 -2.69 -11.00
C VAL A 146 53.72 -2.60 -10.02
N LYS A 147 52.94 -1.50 -10.14
CA LYS A 147 51.53 -1.43 -9.70
C LYS A 147 50.66 -2.48 -10.44
N PRO A 148 49.86 -3.29 -9.73
CA PRO A 148 48.59 -3.76 -10.25
C PRO A 148 47.49 -2.78 -9.83
N SER A 149 46.72 -2.29 -10.79
CA SER A 149 45.40 -1.74 -10.53
C SER A 149 44.48 -2.88 -10.10
N HIS A 150 44.21 -3.02 -8.80
CA HIS A 150 43.10 -3.82 -8.32
C HIS A 150 41.80 -3.07 -8.63
N GLU A 151 41.32 -3.21 -9.86
CA GLU A 151 39.88 -3.27 -10.07
C GLU A 151 39.40 -4.51 -9.31
N ALA A 152 38.46 -4.32 -8.38
CA ALA A 152 37.98 -5.39 -7.53
C ALA A 152 37.07 -6.31 -8.34
N ASP A 153 37.65 -7.37 -8.90
CA ASP A 153 36.90 -8.52 -9.41
C ASP A 153 36.14 -9.12 -8.21
N MET A 154 34.84 -8.80 -8.14
CA MET A 154 33.98 -9.19 -7.02
C MET A 154 33.73 -10.69 -7.10
N ASP A 155 34.40 -11.46 -6.23
CA ASP A 155 34.27 -12.92 -6.14
C ASP A 155 32.81 -13.36 -5.85
N PHE A 156 32.03 -13.58 -6.92
CA PHE A 156 30.63 -14.05 -6.89
C PHE A 156 30.43 -15.48 -6.32
N THR A 157 31.44 -16.05 -5.66
CA THR A 157 31.50 -17.46 -5.26
C THR A 157 30.86 -17.75 -3.90
N THR A 158 30.79 -16.77 -3.00
CA THR A 158 30.20 -16.97 -1.66
C THR A 158 28.77 -16.46 -1.59
N CYS A 159 27.84 -17.31 -1.20
CA CYS A 159 26.43 -16.94 -1.04
C CYS A 159 26.20 -16.28 0.34
N LEU A 160 25.70 -15.03 0.33
CA LEU A 160 25.32 -14.25 1.50
C LEU A 160 23.83 -14.39 1.86
N ALA A 161 23.07 -15.28 1.20
CA ALA A 161 21.67 -15.49 1.54
C ALA A 161 21.56 -16.15 2.93
N PRO A 162 20.67 -15.67 3.82
CA PRO A 162 20.56 -16.17 5.18
C PRO A 162 20.10 -17.64 5.23
N PRO A 163 20.44 -18.36 6.31
CA PRO A 163 19.86 -19.67 6.58
C PRO A 163 18.35 -19.54 6.81
N GLN A 164 17.59 -20.56 6.39
CA GLN A 164 16.14 -20.56 6.50
C GLN A 164 15.67 -20.51 7.97
N HIS A 165 14.84 -19.53 8.32
CA HIS A 165 14.32 -19.42 9.68
C HIS A 165 13.32 -20.55 9.99
N GLN A 166 13.63 -21.39 10.99
CA GLN A 166 12.88 -22.63 11.25
C GLN A 166 11.38 -22.40 11.51
N ALA A 167 11.01 -21.35 12.27
CA ALA A 167 9.59 -21.08 12.55
C ALA A 167 8.81 -20.70 11.29
N ALA A 168 9.43 -19.92 10.38
CA ALA A 168 8.80 -19.53 9.11
C ALA A 168 8.66 -20.75 8.18
N GLN A 169 9.68 -21.61 8.10
CA GLN A 169 9.58 -22.85 7.33
C GLN A 169 8.47 -23.78 7.83
N ARG A 170 8.20 -23.83 9.14
CA ARG A 170 7.08 -24.63 9.69
C ARG A 170 5.72 -24.10 9.20
N VAL A 171 5.54 -22.78 9.18
CA VAL A 171 4.31 -22.15 8.64
C VAL A 171 4.17 -22.43 7.15
N LEU A 172 5.20 -22.10 6.36
CA LEU A 172 5.19 -22.31 4.90
C LEU A 172 4.97 -23.79 4.52
N SER A 173 5.66 -24.72 5.18
CA SER A 173 5.50 -26.16 4.95
C SER A 173 4.16 -26.72 5.45
N ALA A 174 3.43 -25.99 6.31
CA ALA A 174 2.07 -26.34 6.70
C ALA A 174 1.06 -25.88 5.64
N LEU A 175 1.28 -24.72 5.01
CA LEU A 175 0.45 -24.19 3.91
C LEU A 175 0.56 -25.04 2.64
N ASP A 176 1.75 -25.57 2.33
CA ASP A 176 1.95 -26.50 1.20
C ASP A 176 1.08 -27.77 1.31
N LYS A 177 0.69 -28.17 2.53
CA LYS A 177 -0.10 -29.37 2.80
C LYS A 177 -1.59 -29.07 2.67
N LYS A 178 -2.13 -29.29 1.47
CA LYS A 178 -3.57 -29.24 1.17
C LYS A 178 -4.41 -29.89 2.28
N GLY A 179 -5.24 -29.09 2.95
CA GLY A 179 -6.12 -29.54 4.04
C GLY A 179 -5.69 -29.05 5.43
N CYS A 180 -4.48 -28.53 5.61
CA CYS A 180 -4.15 -27.74 6.78
C CYS A 180 -4.65 -26.30 6.56
N ALA A 181 -5.57 -25.81 7.38
CA ALA A 181 -5.90 -24.39 7.40
C ALA A 181 -4.67 -23.58 7.88
N PRO A 182 -4.60 -22.24 7.67
CA PRO A 182 -3.49 -21.38 8.12
C PRO A 182 -3.45 -21.21 9.66
N PHE A 183 -3.41 -22.32 10.40
CA PHE A 183 -3.47 -22.37 11.85
C PHE A 183 -2.23 -21.79 12.54
N LEU A 184 -1.10 -21.67 11.83
CA LEU A 184 0.16 -21.14 12.38
C LEU A 184 0.54 -19.77 11.79
N GLY A 185 -0.21 -19.28 10.80
CA GLY A 185 0.06 -18.06 10.04
C GLY A 185 -0.44 -18.19 8.60
N SER A 186 -0.70 -17.05 7.96
CA SER A 186 -1.14 -16.94 6.55
C SER A 186 -0.02 -17.14 5.53
N GLY A 187 1.25 -17.04 5.97
CA GLY A 187 2.42 -17.12 5.09
C GLY A 187 2.89 -15.78 4.53
N ASP A 188 2.18 -14.70 4.84
CA ASP A 188 2.47 -13.36 4.32
C ASP A 188 3.80 -12.80 4.86
N LEU A 189 4.49 -12.01 4.04
CA LEU A 189 5.70 -11.29 4.41
C LEU A 189 5.49 -9.77 4.28
N PHE A 190 5.99 -9.03 5.28
CA PHE A 190 6.06 -7.58 5.26
C PHE A 190 7.54 -7.20 5.24
N LEU A 191 7.99 -6.60 4.15
CA LEU A 191 9.39 -6.26 3.91
C LEU A 191 9.66 -4.86 4.44
N LYS A 192 10.60 -4.74 5.39
CA LYS A 192 11.08 -3.43 5.86
C LYS A 192 11.78 -2.67 4.75
N SER A 193 11.85 -1.35 4.88
CA SER A 193 12.49 -0.45 3.94
C SER A 193 13.87 -0.90 3.45
N GLY A 194 14.19 -0.59 2.19
CA GLY A 194 15.48 -0.97 1.57
C GLY A 194 15.63 -2.48 1.35
N PHE A 195 14.52 -3.21 1.13
CA PHE A 195 14.58 -4.67 0.97
C PHE A 195 15.33 -5.12 -0.27
N ARG A 196 15.27 -4.34 -1.35
CA ARG A 196 15.93 -4.59 -2.65
C ARG A 196 17.45 -4.67 -2.54
N GLU A 197 18.03 -4.05 -1.51
CA GLU A 197 19.47 -4.05 -1.21
C GLU A 197 19.94 -5.31 -0.49
N ARG A 198 19.05 -5.97 0.26
CA ARG A 198 19.41 -7.12 1.12
C ARG A 198 19.65 -8.40 0.32
N TRP A 199 19.05 -8.55 -0.85
CA TRP A 199 19.13 -9.80 -1.62
C TRP A 199 20.56 -10.17 -2.03
N CYS A 200 20.95 -11.42 -1.79
CA CYS A 200 22.24 -11.91 -2.25
C CYS A 200 22.31 -11.96 -3.79
N ARG A 201 23.30 -11.28 -4.36
CA ARG A 201 23.51 -11.19 -5.82
C ARG A 201 24.51 -12.22 -6.38
N CYS A 202 24.77 -13.31 -5.66
CA CYS A 202 25.60 -14.41 -6.17
C CYS A 202 24.89 -15.13 -7.35
N LYS A 203 25.65 -15.86 -8.18
CA LYS A 203 25.14 -16.46 -9.43
C LYS A 203 23.87 -17.31 -9.23
N SER A 204 23.81 -18.10 -8.15
CA SER A 204 22.65 -18.97 -7.88
C SER A 204 21.42 -18.22 -7.35
N CYS A 205 21.61 -17.19 -6.51
CA CYS A 205 20.50 -16.38 -6.02
C CYS A 205 19.97 -15.42 -7.09
N LEU A 206 20.85 -14.84 -7.91
CA LEU A 206 20.46 -13.93 -8.97
C LEU A 206 19.61 -14.65 -10.06
N THR A 207 19.93 -15.90 -10.40
CA THR A 207 19.06 -16.72 -11.27
C THR A 207 17.65 -16.87 -10.68
N SER A 208 17.49 -17.10 -9.38
CA SER A 208 16.17 -17.19 -8.74
C SER A 208 15.47 -15.83 -8.53
N LEU A 209 16.18 -14.71 -8.69
CA LEU A 209 15.62 -13.36 -8.64
C LEU A 209 15.15 -12.86 -10.02
N GLN A 210 15.68 -13.42 -11.11
CA GLN A 210 15.25 -13.09 -12.48
C GLN A 210 13.77 -13.45 -12.74
N ASP A 211 13.24 -14.46 -12.06
CA ASP A 211 11.81 -14.81 -12.09
C ASP A 211 10.90 -13.77 -11.39
N SER A 212 11.48 -12.76 -10.72
CA SER A 212 10.75 -11.73 -9.97
C SER A 212 11.51 -10.38 -9.94
N PRO A 213 11.60 -9.65 -11.08
CA PRO A 213 12.40 -8.43 -11.20
C PRO A 213 12.05 -7.33 -10.20
N TRP A 214 10.77 -7.23 -9.82
CA TRP A 214 10.23 -6.32 -8.79
C TRP A 214 10.83 -6.52 -7.38
N LEU A 215 11.57 -7.61 -7.14
CA LEU A 215 12.40 -7.77 -5.94
C LEU A 215 13.71 -6.99 -6.01
N LEU A 216 14.25 -6.75 -7.20
CA LEU A 216 15.54 -6.09 -7.43
C LEU A 216 15.39 -4.59 -7.66
N GLU A 217 14.37 -4.21 -8.41
CA GLU A 217 14.12 -2.85 -8.89
C GLU A 217 12.70 -2.42 -8.48
N GLU A 218 12.48 -1.11 -8.41
CA GLU A 218 11.16 -0.53 -8.18
C GLU A 218 10.51 -0.25 -9.54
N GLU A 219 9.22 -0.49 -9.66
CA GLU A 219 8.49 -0.24 -10.91
C GLU A 219 8.16 1.24 -11.04
N GLU A 220 8.29 1.79 -12.26
CA GLU A 220 7.95 3.19 -12.52
C GLU A 220 6.43 3.39 -12.36
N THR A 221 6.03 4.15 -11.33
CA THR A 221 4.64 4.58 -11.17
C THR A 221 4.19 5.31 -12.43
N TYR A 222 3.21 4.74 -13.14
CA TYR A 222 2.63 5.38 -14.31
C TYR A 222 1.90 6.67 -13.90
N GLU A 223 2.46 7.81 -14.26
CA GLU A 223 1.79 9.11 -14.17
C GLU A 223 0.91 9.30 -15.42
N PRO A 224 -0.42 9.40 -15.28
CA PRO A 224 -1.29 9.76 -16.41
C PRO A 224 -0.90 11.14 -16.95
N PRO A 225 -0.96 11.36 -18.28
CA PRO A 225 -0.74 12.68 -18.85
C PRO A 225 -1.68 13.72 -18.22
N GLU A 226 -1.15 14.91 -17.93
CA GLU A 226 -1.96 16.03 -17.44
C GLU A 226 -3.10 16.32 -18.44
N ASP A 227 -4.35 16.25 -17.95
CA ASP A 227 -5.50 16.68 -18.74
C ASP A 227 -5.50 18.22 -18.79
N PRO A 228 -5.45 18.85 -19.98
CA PRO A 228 -5.44 20.31 -20.12
C PRO A 228 -6.71 21.00 -19.58
N ASP A 229 -7.79 20.25 -19.34
CA ASP A 229 -9.03 20.76 -18.75
C ASP A 229 -9.12 20.47 -17.22
N SER A 230 -8.15 19.75 -16.61
CA SER A 230 -8.18 19.38 -15.16
C SER A 230 -8.01 20.53 -14.17
N GLY A 231 -7.46 21.67 -14.61
CA GLY A 231 -7.35 22.90 -13.82
C GLY A 231 -8.41 23.95 -14.12
N LEU A 232 -9.40 23.66 -14.96
CA LEU A 232 -10.43 24.62 -15.39
C LEU A 232 -11.70 24.53 -14.53
N SER A 233 -12.40 25.65 -14.36
CA SER A 233 -13.68 25.64 -13.66
C SER A 233 -14.78 24.97 -14.51
N LEU A 234 -15.86 24.49 -13.87
CA LEU A 234 -17.00 23.90 -14.58
C LEU A 234 -17.62 24.89 -15.59
N GLU A 235 -17.62 26.18 -15.27
CA GLU A 235 -18.05 27.26 -16.15
C GLU A 235 -17.11 27.42 -17.35
N GLU A 236 -15.79 27.33 -17.16
CA GLU A 236 -14.80 27.43 -18.23
C GLU A 236 -14.86 26.22 -19.18
N LEU A 237 -14.95 25.00 -18.64
CA LEU A 237 -15.24 23.78 -19.42
C LEU A 237 -16.55 23.93 -20.20
N GLY A 238 -17.60 24.44 -19.55
CA GLY A 238 -18.91 24.69 -20.15
C GLY A 238 -18.85 25.70 -21.30
N MET A 239 -18.18 26.84 -21.11
CA MET A 239 -17.96 27.85 -22.16
C MET A 239 -17.17 27.27 -23.32
N ARG A 240 -16.07 26.54 -23.05
CA ARG A 240 -15.24 25.92 -24.09
C ARG A 240 -16.00 24.87 -24.89
N ALA A 241 -16.90 24.11 -24.26
CA ALA A 241 -17.80 23.18 -24.94
C ALA A 241 -18.85 23.92 -25.80
N LEU A 242 -19.36 25.06 -25.35
CA LEU A 242 -20.29 25.91 -26.11
C LEU A 242 -19.61 26.61 -27.31
N GLU A 243 -18.37 27.05 -27.18
CA GLU A 243 -17.58 27.62 -28.29
C GLU A 243 -17.28 26.61 -29.40
N ARG A 244 -17.08 25.33 -29.03
CA ARG A 244 -16.88 24.22 -29.98
C ARG A 244 -18.16 23.86 -30.76
N LEU A 245 -19.34 24.32 -30.35
CA LEU A 245 -20.59 24.06 -31.08
C LEU A 245 -20.75 24.99 -32.29
N PRO A 246 -21.15 24.46 -33.48
CA PRO A 246 -21.52 25.30 -34.61
C PRO A 246 -22.62 26.29 -34.22
N ARG A 247 -22.46 27.56 -34.61
CA ARG A 247 -23.36 28.66 -34.23
C ARG A 247 -24.84 28.34 -34.40
N ASP A 248 -25.22 27.69 -35.50
CA ASP A 248 -26.61 27.32 -35.78
C ASP A 248 -27.13 26.26 -34.80
N LYS A 249 -26.29 25.29 -34.41
CA LYS A 249 -26.62 24.30 -33.38
C LYS A 249 -26.73 24.93 -31.99
N ALA A 250 -25.85 25.88 -31.67
CA ALA A 250 -25.93 26.64 -30.42
C ALA A 250 -27.21 27.48 -30.33
N ILE A 251 -27.56 28.22 -31.39
CA ILE A 251 -28.81 29.01 -31.48
C ILE A 251 -30.03 28.09 -31.38
N ASN A 252 -30.10 27.02 -32.16
CA ASN A 252 -31.22 26.08 -32.11
C ASN A 252 -31.33 25.38 -30.74
N GLY A 253 -30.19 25.06 -30.11
CA GLY A 253 -30.13 24.51 -28.75
C GLY A 253 -30.66 25.48 -27.70
N ILE A 254 -30.30 26.77 -27.79
CA ILE A 254 -30.85 27.83 -26.92
C ILE A 254 -32.36 27.96 -27.10
N HIS A 255 -32.87 27.93 -28.34
CA HIS A 255 -34.32 27.98 -28.57
C HIS A 255 -35.04 26.75 -28.01
N ALA A 256 -34.56 25.54 -28.28
CA ALA A 256 -35.14 24.30 -27.77
C ALA A 256 -35.09 24.21 -26.23
N PHE A 257 -33.99 24.68 -25.61
CA PHE A 257 -33.88 24.74 -24.15
C PHE A 257 -34.88 25.74 -23.54
N ASN A 258 -35.05 26.92 -24.13
CA ASN A 258 -36.04 27.89 -23.66
C ASN A 258 -37.48 27.37 -23.82
N GLU A 259 -37.80 26.72 -24.94
CA GLU A 259 -39.12 26.09 -25.16
C GLU A 259 -39.40 25.01 -24.10
N MET A 260 -38.46 24.07 -23.91
CA MET A 260 -38.55 23.02 -22.88
C MET A 260 -38.66 23.60 -21.47
N ARG A 261 -37.86 24.63 -21.13
CA ARG A 261 -37.93 25.32 -19.83
C ARG A 261 -39.31 25.94 -19.61
N ASP A 262 -39.83 26.65 -20.60
CA ASP A 262 -41.10 27.36 -20.47
C ASP A 262 -42.27 26.36 -20.36
N ASP A 263 -42.22 25.23 -21.04
CA ASP A 263 -43.19 24.13 -20.88
C ASP A 263 -43.07 23.42 -19.53
N LEU A 264 -41.86 23.18 -19.03
CA LEU A 264 -41.64 22.64 -17.69
C LEU A 264 -42.15 23.60 -16.61
N VAL A 265 -41.92 24.91 -16.76
CA VAL A 265 -42.45 25.94 -15.84
C VAL A 265 -43.98 26.03 -15.93
N LYS A 266 -44.59 25.87 -17.11
CA LYS A 266 -46.06 25.77 -17.24
C LYS A 266 -46.60 24.53 -16.52
N PHE A 267 -45.92 23.38 -16.66
CA PHE A 267 -46.30 22.12 -16.02
C PHE A 267 -46.18 22.17 -14.48
N LEU A 268 -45.13 22.79 -13.94
CA LEU A 268 -44.89 22.87 -12.49
C LEU A 268 -45.71 23.97 -11.79
N ARG A 269 -46.18 24.99 -12.52
CA ARG A 269 -46.91 26.15 -11.95
C ARG A 269 -48.16 25.78 -11.12
N PRO A 270 -49.04 24.85 -11.54
CA PRO A 270 -50.20 24.45 -10.73
C PRO A 270 -49.80 23.80 -9.40
N PHE A 271 -48.78 22.94 -9.40
CA PHE A 271 -48.28 22.29 -8.18
C PHE A 271 -47.79 23.33 -7.15
N ALA A 272 -47.10 24.37 -7.61
CA ALA A 272 -46.65 25.48 -6.76
C ALA A 272 -47.82 26.35 -6.23
N GLN A 273 -48.92 26.48 -6.99
CA GLN A 273 -50.12 27.23 -6.57
C GLN A 273 -51.01 26.42 -5.61
N GLU A 274 -51.08 25.11 -5.80
CA GLU A 274 -51.85 24.18 -4.96
C GLU A 274 -51.09 23.72 -3.70
N GLY A 275 -49.79 24.04 -3.58
CA GLY A 275 -48.93 23.57 -2.50
C GLY A 275 -48.65 22.06 -2.54
N LYS A 276 -48.78 21.45 -3.73
CA LYS A 276 -48.69 20.00 -3.93
C LYS A 276 -47.25 19.56 -4.24
N VAL A 277 -46.78 18.53 -3.55
CA VAL A 277 -45.48 17.90 -3.83
C VAL A 277 -45.54 17.15 -5.17
N VAL A 278 -44.53 17.38 -6.01
CA VAL A 278 -44.34 16.72 -7.32
C VAL A 278 -43.68 15.36 -7.11
N ASN A 279 -44.19 14.30 -7.74
CA ASN A 279 -43.67 12.93 -7.62
C ASN A 279 -42.93 12.50 -8.90
N GLU A 280 -42.13 11.43 -8.81
CA GLU A 280 -41.41 10.86 -9.96
C GLU A 280 -42.35 10.52 -11.14
N SER A 281 -43.53 9.99 -10.85
CA SER A 281 -44.56 9.65 -11.85
C SER A 281 -45.02 10.86 -12.66
N ASP A 282 -45.13 12.02 -12.01
CA ASP A 282 -45.59 13.26 -12.64
C ASP A 282 -44.53 13.76 -13.63
N VAL A 283 -43.25 13.69 -13.24
CA VAL A 283 -42.11 14.09 -14.08
C VAL A 283 -41.88 13.12 -15.24
N ARG A 284 -41.97 11.79 -15.02
CA ARG A 284 -41.88 10.80 -16.10
C ARG A 284 -42.96 11.03 -17.17
N GLY A 285 -44.22 11.20 -16.74
CA GLY A 285 -45.34 11.43 -17.67
C GLY A 285 -45.14 12.66 -18.55
N PHE A 286 -44.61 13.76 -17.99
CA PHE A 286 -44.27 14.96 -18.75
C PHE A 286 -43.24 14.69 -19.86
N PHE A 287 -42.12 14.01 -19.54
CA PHE A 287 -41.09 13.70 -20.53
C PHE A 287 -41.50 12.63 -21.54
N GLU A 288 -42.37 11.69 -21.18
CA GLU A 288 -42.94 10.71 -22.12
C GLU A 288 -43.80 11.39 -23.19
N VAL A 289 -44.66 12.35 -22.81
CA VAL A 289 -45.46 13.15 -23.77
C VAL A 289 -44.56 13.98 -24.68
N LEU A 290 -43.53 14.65 -24.16
CA LEU A 290 -42.55 15.39 -24.97
C LEU A 290 -41.84 14.48 -25.98
N LYS A 291 -41.47 13.26 -25.56
CA LYS A 291 -40.77 12.30 -26.42
C LYS A 291 -41.65 11.78 -27.54
N GLN A 292 -42.92 11.49 -27.26
CA GLN A 292 -43.92 11.10 -28.27
C GLN A 292 -44.11 12.21 -29.31
N ALA A 293 -44.35 13.45 -28.87
CA ALA A 293 -44.52 14.60 -29.75
C ALA A 293 -43.30 14.91 -30.65
N GLN A 294 -42.08 14.55 -30.20
CA GLN A 294 -40.86 14.63 -31.00
C GLN A 294 -40.72 13.49 -32.01
N GLN A 295 -41.27 12.31 -31.74
CA GLN A 295 -41.28 11.19 -32.69
C GLN A 295 -42.33 11.42 -33.79
N ASP A 296 -43.54 11.88 -33.45
CA ASP A 296 -44.59 12.20 -34.42
C ASP A 296 -44.14 13.30 -35.41
N LYS A 297 -43.38 14.30 -34.94
CA LYS A 297 -42.75 15.35 -35.76
C LYS A 297 -41.62 14.86 -36.67
N LYS A 298 -41.12 13.63 -36.47
CA LYS A 298 -39.98 13.05 -37.20
C LYS A 298 -40.41 12.03 -38.24
N ASP A 299 -41.61 11.47 -38.07
CA ASP A 299 -42.25 10.52 -38.99
C ASP A 299 -43.23 11.21 -39.98
N THR A 300 -43.26 12.55 -39.98
CA THR A 300 -44.05 13.42 -40.89
C THR A 300 -43.14 14.22 -41.82
#